data_AF-A0A3E1DVS9-F1
#
_entry.id   AF-A0A3E1DVS9-F1
#
_cell.length_a   1.000
_cell.length_b   1.000
_cell.length_c   1.000
_cell.angle_alpha   90.00
_cell.angle_beta   90.00
_cell.angle_gamma   90.00
#
_symmetry.space_group_name_H-M   'P 1'
#
loop_
_entity.id
_entity.type
_entity.pdbx_description
1 polymer ?
#
loop_
_entity_poly.entity_id
_entity_poly.type
_entity_poly.pdbx_seq_one_letter_code
_entity_poly.pdbx_strand_id
1 'polypeptide(L)'
;AAGVSAAEADEAATWVSKTGLKTNPGTQALEDAAVLVFLENEIGAFAAQHAGYPREKFVDILKKTWRKLSPAAQSMAHTLTLPPGIAALVQEATAEAI
;
A
#
# COMPACT_ATOMS: atom_id res chain seq x y z
N ALA A 1 26.48 -1.43 -17.79
CA ALA A 1 25.09 -1.86 -17.57
C ALA A 1 24.97 -2.40 -16.14
N ALA A 2 23.82 -2.23 -15.48
CA ALA A 2 23.62 -2.59 -14.07
C ALA A 2 23.42 -4.10 -13.80
N GLY A 3 23.85 -4.98 -14.71
CA GLY A 3 23.78 -6.44 -14.54
C GLY A 3 22.47 -7.12 -14.95
N VAL A 4 21.46 -6.36 -15.40
CA VAL A 4 20.19 -6.88 -15.94
C VAL A 4 20.07 -6.64 -17.45
N SER A 5 19.26 -7.45 -18.13
CA SER A 5 18.95 -7.23 -19.54
C SER A 5 18.07 -5.99 -19.75
N ALA A 6 18.03 -5.48 -20.99
CA ALA A 6 17.18 -4.34 -21.33
C ALA A 6 15.69 -4.64 -21.13
N ALA A 7 15.25 -5.86 -21.49
CA ALA A 7 13.86 -6.29 -21.31
C ALA A 7 13.46 -6.31 -19.83
N GLU A 8 14.31 -6.86 -18.96
CA GLU A 8 14.05 -6.84 -17.50
C GLU A 8 14.03 -5.41 -16.93
N ALA A 9 14.90 -4.53 -17.44
CA ALA A 9 14.90 -3.13 -17.03
C ALA A 9 13.60 -2.41 -17.44
N ASP A 10 13.08 -2.68 -18.63
CA ASP A 10 11.83 -2.11 -19.14
C ASP A 10 10.61 -2.64 -18.35
N GLU A 11 10.62 -3.92 -17.96
CA GLU A 11 9.60 -4.49 -17.08
C GLU A 11 9.62 -3.82 -15.69
N ALA A 12 10.79 -3.71 -15.07
CA ALA A 12 10.94 -3.03 -13.80
C ALA A 12 10.48 -1.56 -13.87
N ALA A 13 10.80 -0.85 -14.96
CA ALA A 13 10.32 0.51 -15.20
C ALA A 13 8.77 0.57 -15.31
N THR A 14 8.15 -0.44 -15.92
CA THR A 14 6.69 -0.58 -15.99
C THR A 14 6.09 -0.71 -14.58
N TRP A 15 6.68 -1.55 -13.72
CA TRP A 15 6.18 -1.76 -12.36
C TRP A 15 6.36 -0.51 -11.50
N VAL A 16 7.54 0.10 -11.50
CA VAL A 16 7.88 1.28 -10.68
C VAL A 16 7.05 2.51 -11.08
N SER A 17 6.76 2.66 -12.38
CA SER A 17 5.87 3.73 -12.87
C SER A 17 4.38 3.50 -12.56
N LYS A 18 4.04 2.34 -11.97
CA LYS A 18 2.67 1.91 -11.66
C LYS A 18 1.79 1.73 -12.89
N THR A 19 2.42 1.54 -14.06
CA THR A 19 1.71 1.33 -15.32
C THR A 19 1.00 -0.02 -15.28
N GLY A 20 -0.31 -0.03 -15.57
CA GLY A 20 -1.12 -1.25 -15.53
C GLY A 20 -1.45 -1.76 -14.13
N LEU A 21 -1.54 -0.89 -13.10
CA LEU A 21 -2.05 -1.30 -11.80
C LEU A 21 -3.43 -1.98 -11.96
N LYS A 22 -3.64 -3.12 -11.27
CA LYS A 22 -4.78 -4.04 -11.40
C LYS A 22 -4.83 -4.92 -12.65
N THR A 23 -3.96 -4.72 -13.64
CA THR A 23 -3.97 -5.51 -14.89
C THR A 23 -2.63 -6.16 -15.22
N ASN A 24 -1.51 -5.56 -14.84
CA ASN A 24 -0.17 -6.12 -14.94
C ASN A 24 0.22 -6.81 -13.62
N PRO A 25 0.51 -8.13 -13.62
CA PRO A 25 0.83 -8.86 -12.39
C PRO A 25 2.06 -8.33 -11.64
N GLY A 26 3.12 -7.92 -12.35
CA GLY A 26 4.34 -7.41 -11.73
C GLY A 26 4.13 -6.03 -11.09
N THR A 27 3.40 -5.14 -11.77
CA THR A 27 2.99 -3.86 -11.20
C THR A 27 2.11 -4.06 -9.95
N GLN A 28 1.17 -5.00 -10.01
CA GLN A 28 0.30 -5.30 -8.88
C GLN A 28 1.10 -5.87 -7.71
N ALA A 29 2.00 -6.83 -7.96
CA ALA A 29 2.83 -7.43 -6.92
C ALA A 29 3.73 -6.38 -6.23
N LEU A 30 4.31 -5.45 -7.00
CA LEU A 30 5.14 -4.39 -6.45
C LEU A 30 4.33 -3.42 -5.59
N GLU A 31 3.15 -2.99 -6.04
CA GLU A 31 2.30 -2.08 -5.24
C GLU A 31 1.73 -2.79 -4.00
N ASP A 32 1.35 -4.07 -4.10
CA ASP A 32 0.93 -4.89 -2.95
C ASP A 32 2.04 -4.94 -1.89
N ALA A 33 3.26 -5.28 -2.29
CA ALA A 33 4.42 -5.32 -1.40
C ALA A 33 4.70 -3.94 -0.78
N ALA A 34 4.68 -2.87 -1.57
CA ALA A 34 4.92 -1.52 -1.09
C ALA A 34 3.89 -1.08 -0.04
N VAL A 35 2.60 -1.36 -0.28
CA VAL A 35 1.53 -1.01 0.67
C VAL A 35 1.61 -1.84 1.95
N LEU A 36 1.87 -3.15 1.85
CA LEU A 36 2.02 -4.01 3.03
C LEU A 36 3.20 -3.57 3.89
N VAL A 37 4.37 -3.30 3.28
CA VAL A 37 5.54 -2.77 3.99
C VAL A 37 5.24 -1.43 4.65
N PHE A 38 4.55 -0.53 3.95
CA PHE A 38 4.14 0.76 4.52
C PHE A 38 3.25 0.57 5.76
N LEU A 39 2.22 -0.28 5.68
CA LEU A 39 1.31 -0.55 6.79
C LEU A 39 2.01 -1.19 7.99
N GLU A 40 2.95 -2.10 7.75
CA GLU A 40 3.63 -2.83 8.83
C GLU A 40 4.76 -2.02 9.48
N ASN A 41 5.58 -1.35 8.68
CA ASN A 41 6.87 -0.80 9.15
C ASN A 41 6.90 0.72 9.21
N GLU A 42 6.14 1.42 8.36
CA GLU A 42 6.30 2.86 8.15
C GLU A 42 5.13 3.69 8.69
N ILE A 43 3.94 3.10 8.83
CA ILE A 43 2.69 3.80 9.18
C ILE A 43 2.80 4.56 10.51
N GLY A 44 3.54 4.04 11.49
CA GLY A 44 3.74 4.68 12.78
C GLY A 44 4.57 5.95 12.67
N ALA A 45 5.68 5.89 11.92
CA ALA A 45 6.53 7.05 11.65
C ALA A 45 5.79 8.10 10.80
N PHE A 46 5.03 7.65 9.80
CA PHE A 46 4.16 8.50 8.99
C PHE A 46 3.15 9.26 9.86
N ALA A 47 2.46 8.56 10.77
CA ALA A 47 1.50 9.19 11.68
C ALA A 47 2.17 10.21 12.62
N ALA A 48 3.37 9.91 13.12
CA ALA A 48 4.13 10.84 13.97
C ALA A 48 4.58 12.10 13.21
N GLN A 49 5.06 11.95 11.97
CA GLN A 49 5.45 13.08 11.11
C GLN A 49 4.25 13.96 10.72
N HIS A 50 3.06 13.38 10.70
CA HIS A 50 1.81 14.05 10.34
C HIS A 50 0.83 14.18 11.51
N ALA A 51 1.33 14.38 12.74
CA ALA A 51 0.49 14.45 13.94
C ALA A 51 -0.58 15.56 13.91
N GLY A 52 -0.42 16.59 13.07
CA GLY A 52 -1.41 17.66 12.87
C GLY A 52 -2.50 17.33 11.85
N TYR A 53 -2.49 16.16 11.21
CA TYR A 53 -3.56 15.78 10.28
C TYR A 53 -4.85 15.43 11.05
N PRO A 54 -6.01 15.91 10.58
CA PRO A 54 -7.28 15.48 11.16
C PRO A 54 -7.50 14.00 10.87
N ARG A 55 -8.31 13.35 11.72
CA ARG A 55 -8.65 11.93 11.58
C ARG A 55 -9.14 11.58 10.18
N GLU A 56 -10.04 12.40 9.62
CA GLU A 56 -10.64 12.15 8.30
C GLU A 56 -9.57 12.06 7.19
N LYS A 57 -8.50 12.85 7.31
CA LYS A 57 -7.40 12.83 6.34
C LYS A 57 -6.62 11.53 6.39
N PHE A 58 -6.38 10.97 7.58
CA PHE A 58 -5.78 9.64 7.70
C PHE A 58 -6.67 8.56 7.08
N VAL A 59 -7.98 8.61 7.36
CA VAL A 59 -8.94 7.65 6.80
C VAL A 59 -8.97 7.74 5.27
N ASP A 60 -8.98 8.94 4.68
CA ASP A 60 -8.93 9.12 3.22
C ASP A 60 -7.63 8.59 2.60
N ILE A 61 -6.47 8.82 3.25
CA ILE A 61 -5.19 8.25 2.81
C ILE A 61 -5.22 6.73 2.85
N LEU A 62 -5.75 6.14 3.91
CA LEU A 62 -5.88 4.69 4.05
C LEU A 62 -6.87 4.10 3.05
N LYS A 63 -8.01 4.76 2.79
CA LYS A 63 -8.96 4.38 1.71
C LYS A 63 -8.26 4.36 0.36
N LYS A 64 -7.49 5.41 0.03
CA LYS A 64 -6.72 5.50 -1.22
C LYS A 64 -5.64 4.43 -1.32
N THR A 65 -4.99 4.11 -0.21
CA THR A 65 -3.95 3.08 -0.11
C THR A 65 -4.55 1.69 -0.30
N TRP A 66 -5.66 1.40 0.38
CA TRP A 66 -6.36 0.11 0.32
C TRP A 66 -6.89 -0.22 -1.08
N ARG A 67 -7.43 0.77 -1.80
CA ARG A 67 -7.96 0.58 -3.17
C ARG A 67 -6.92 0.10 -4.20
N LYS A 68 -5.63 0.17 -3.89
CA LYS A 68 -4.54 -0.30 -4.74
C LYS A 68 -4.19 -1.77 -4.53
N LEU A 69 -4.50 -2.31 -3.35
CA LEU A 69 -4.21 -3.69 -2.99
C LEU A 69 -5.06 -4.65 -3.81
N SER A 70 -4.47 -5.78 -4.19
CA SER A 70 -5.19 -6.96 -4.65
C SER A 70 -6.02 -7.59 -3.51
N PRO A 71 -7.04 -8.40 -3.80
CA PRO A 71 -7.81 -9.11 -2.75
C PRO A 71 -6.94 -9.98 -1.83
N ALA A 72 -5.90 -10.62 -2.39
CA ALA A 72 -4.95 -11.40 -1.61
C ALA A 72 -4.15 -10.53 -0.64
N ALA A 73 -3.65 -9.39 -1.10
CA ALA A 73 -2.91 -8.46 -0.25
C ALA A 73 -3.80 -7.75 0.78
N GLN A 74 -5.08 -7.47 0.47
CA GLN A 74 -6.05 -7.01 1.47
C GLN A 74 -6.24 -8.04 2.59
N SER A 75 -6.31 -9.32 2.23
CA SER A 75 -6.40 -10.41 3.21
C SER A 75 -5.14 -10.49 4.08
N MET A 76 -3.95 -10.32 3.49
CA MET A 76 -2.69 -10.25 4.24
C MET A 76 -2.64 -9.02 5.16
N ALA A 77 -3.10 -7.86 4.70
CA ALA A 77 -3.12 -6.63 5.48
C ALA A 77 -3.95 -6.76 6.77
N HIS A 78 -5.01 -7.56 6.75
CA HIS A 78 -5.80 -7.87 7.96
C HIS A 78 -5.07 -8.74 8.99
N THR A 79 -3.98 -9.42 8.60
CA THR A 79 -3.15 -10.22 9.53
C THR A 79 -2.02 -9.42 10.16
N LEU A 80 -1.80 -8.17 9.73
CA LEU A 80 -0.74 -7.32 10.27
C LEU A 80 -1.06 -6.89 11.71
N THR A 81 -0.02 -6.88 12.56
CA THR A 81 -0.12 -6.33 13.91
C THR A 81 0.11 -4.83 13.87
N LEU A 82 -0.98 -4.06 13.94
CA LEU A 82 -0.93 -2.59 13.88
C LEU A 82 -1.13 -1.96 15.27
N PRO A 83 -0.52 -0.79 15.55
CA PRO A 83 -0.83 -0.02 16.76
C PRO A 83 -2.34 0.27 16.86
N PRO A 84 -2.96 0.23 18.05
CA PRO A 84 -4.42 0.30 18.20
C PRO A 84 -5.09 1.49 17.49
N GLY A 85 -4.46 2.68 17.55
CA GLY A 85 -4.97 3.87 16.88
C GLY A 85 -4.95 3.75 15.35
N ILE A 86 -3.91 3.12 14.78
CA ILE A 86 -3.81 2.86 13.34
C ILE A 86 -4.78 1.76 12.92
N ALA A 87 -4.89 0.68 13.70
CA ALA A 87 -5.83 -0.39 13.44
C ALA A 87 -7.27 0.14 13.33
N ALA A 88 -7.67 1.04 14.23
CA ALA A 88 -8.98 1.68 14.18
C ALA A 88 -9.19 2.54 12.92
N LEU A 89 -8.15 3.24 12.44
CA LEU A 89 -8.21 4.02 11.20
C LEU A 89 -8.30 3.13 9.96
N VAL A 90 -7.57 2.00 9.94
CA VAL A 90 -7.65 1.02 8.85
C VAL A 90 -9.04 0.40 8.80
N GLN A 91 -9.58 -0.04 9.93
CA GLN A 91 -10.93 -0.59 10.01
C GLN A 91 -11.99 0.39 9.50
N GLU A 92 -11.92 1.66 9.93
CA GLU A 92 -12.82 2.71 9.45
C GLU A 92 -12.68 2.95 7.94
N ALA A 93 -11.45 2.93 7.43
CA ALA A 93 -11.20 3.09 6.00
C ALA A 93 -11.76 1.94 5.16
N THR A 94 -11.82 0.71 5.70
CA THR A 94 -12.20 -0.49 4.96
C THR A 94 -13.63 -0.96 5.22
N ALA A 95 -14.35 -0.37 6.18
CA ALA A 95 -15.70 -0.80 6.59
C ALA A 95 -16.78 -0.67 5.49
N GLU A 96 -16.54 0.10 4.42
CA GLU A 96 -17.45 0.27 3.28
C GLU A 96 -16.98 -0.48 2.02
N ALA A 97 -15.90 -1.26 2.10
CA ALA A 97 -15.31 -1.94 0.95
C ALA A 97 -15.77 -3.40 0.78
N ILE A 98 -16.90 -3.78 1.40
CA ILE A 98 -17.54 -5.10 1.28
C ILE A 98 -18.83 -4.97 0.48
#